data_AF-A0A848UCQ1-F1
#
_entry.id   AF-A0A848UCQ1-F1
#
_cell.length_a   1.000
_cell.length_b   1.000
_cell.length_c   1.000
_cell.angle_alpha   90.00
_cell.angle_beta   90.00
_cell.angle_gamma   90.00
#
_symmetry.space_group_name_H-M   'P 1'
#
loop_
_entity.id
_entity.type
_entity.pdbx_description
1 polymer ?
#
loop_
_entity_poly.entity_id
_entity_poly.type
_entity_poly.pdbx_seq_one_letter_code
_entity_poly.pdbx_strand_id
1 'polypeptide(L)'
;MSTPMTSEFDGKQHDQATPVNEFVETNPEYYARTFRIIGEQTGFAWTFNWAAALLGPVWFGMRSLWKWGLPFVLLEVFAYIQIARGWFGDLGAEALDRIVQIEGTLAFRKEQLAAAIEKQAENVPVFERAIASLEQAIIDIQAEAVAAQAAGMKIALAGLAMLVLVKIVQGLLANSILEKRYFNWLSDRSLASGLSTSRTLSSAGFVLLTVIVSVVHYAFPGRFTTLAQFPTTDRIRRTAIEWVENFFNWVTEKGDWLFSVITTGIRWVLDNLELIFVDTPWVVVASFIILLTALSAGRRAAIFAAAFLAYMGFLGFWEKAMTTLALLGTAAVLSIIIGIPLGLFCARRPRVYAVIRPIMDFMQTMPAFVFMIPVIAFFGTGKPAAVVTT
;
A
#
# COMPACT_ATOMS: atom_id res chain seq x y z
N MET A 1 55.86 -12.27 63.25
CA MET A 1 56.62 -11.83 62.08
C MET A 1 56.30 -12.79 60.93
N SER A 2 55.28 -12.47 60.13
CA SER A 2 55.04 -13.02 58.79
C SER A 2 53.71 -12.47 58.25
N THR A 3 53.84 -11.70 57.19
CA THR A 3 52.90 -10.87 56.43
C THR A 3 51.69 -11.65 55.88
N PRO A 4 50.50 -11.04 55.74
CA PRO A 4 49.41 -11.63 54.97
C PRO A 4 49.66 -11.45 53.47
N MET A 5 49.49 -12.50 52.67
CA MET A 5 49.51 -12.43 51.22
C MET A 5 48.32 -11.62 50.71
N THR A 6 48.59 -10.37 50.31
CA THR A 6 47.75 -9.63 49.37
C THR A 6 47.85 -10.31 48.01
N SER A 7 46.79 -11.00 47.59
CA SER A 7 46.66 -11.40 46.19
C SER A 7 46.36 -10.14 45.37
N GLU A 8 47.42 -9.58 44.78
CA GLU A 8 47.33 -8.65 43.66
C GLU A 8 46.48 -9.29 42.55
N PHE A 9 45.29 -8.74 42.33
CA PHE A 9 44.58 -8.90 41.07
C PHE A 9 45.29 -8.03 40.02
N ASP A 10 46.46 -8.49 39.60
CA ASP A 10 47.23 -7.89 38.51
C ASP A 10 46.71 -8.38 37.15
N GLY A 11 46.02 -7.48 36.45
CA GLY A 11 46.49 -7.02 35.15
C GLY A 11 46.85 -8.05 34.07
N LYS A 12 46.02 -9.06 33.80
CA LYS A 12 46.08 -9.83 32.53
C LYS A 12 44.70 -10.20 31.99
N GLN A 13 43.98 -9.22 31.44
CA GLN A 13 42.97 -9.51 30.41
C GLN A 13 43.68 -9.80 29.08
N HIS A 14 44.11 -11.05 28.93
CA HIS A 14 44.52 -11.59 27.64
C HIS A 14 43.34 -11.57 26.67
N ASP A 15 43.39 -10.65 25.71
CA ASP A 15 43.29 -10.86 24.25
C ASP A 15 42.54 -12.12 23.75
N GLN A 16 41.31 -12.32 24.22
CA GLN A 16 40.33 -13.20 23.57
C GLN A 16 39.37 -12.31 22.80
N ALA A 17 39.36 -12.43 21.47
CA ALA A 17 38.38 -11.76 20.63
C ALA A 17 36.97 -12.12 21.15
N THR A 18 36.32 -11.18 21.82
CA THR A 18 34.95 -11.35 22.29
C THR A 18 34.07 -11.59 21.05
N PRO A 19 33.05 -12.47 21.08
CA PRO A 19 32.25 -12.78 19.88
C PRO A 19 31.62 -11.53 19.21
N VAL A 20 31.49 -10.43 19.94
CA VAL A 20 31.10 -9.11 19.41
C VAL A 20 32.12 -8.55 18.42
N ASN A 21 33.41 -8.73 18.66
CA ASN A 21 34.50 -8.23 17.82
C ASN A 21 34.48 -8.90 16.45
N GLU A 22 34.28 -10.22 16.44
CA GLU A 22 34.11 -11.02 15.22
C GLU A 22 32.85 -10.61 14.43
N PHE A 23 31.78 -10.24 15.13
CA PHE A 23 30.52 -9.88 14.49
C PHE A 23 30.53 -8.50 13.84
N VAL A 24 31.06 -7.47 14.52
CA VAL A 24 30.91 -6.08 14.05
C VAL A 24 32.08 -5.60 13.20
N GLU A 25 33.29 -6.13 13.44
CA GLU A 25 34.58 -5.74 12.83
C GLU A 25 35.00 -4.26 13.01
N THR A 26 34.04 -3.37 13.22
CA THR A 26 34.22 -1.91 13.30
C THR A 26 33.85 -1.37 14.66
N ASN A 27 34.77 -0.66 15.30
CA ASN A 27 34.61 -0.08 16.65
C ASN A 27 34.04 -1.08 17.68
N PRO A 28 34.73 -2.22 17.91
CA PRO A 28 34.24 -3.30 18.76
C PRO A 28 33.93 -2.86 20.19
N GLU A 29 34.73 -1.96 20.77
CA GLU A 29 34.54 -1.45 22.13
C GLU A 29 33.21 -0.71 22.30
N TYR A 30 32.83 0.10 21.32
CA TYR A 30 31.55 0.83 21.34
C TYR A 30 30.37 -0.15 21.33
N TYR A 31 30.38 -1.13 20.44
CA TYR A 31 29.26 -2.08 20.32
C TYR A 31 29.21 -3.05 21.49
N ALA A 32 30.35 -3.50 22.02
CA ALA A 32 30.40 -4.33 23.22
C ALA A 32 29.79 -3.61 24.43
N ARG A 33 30.13 -2.34 24.64
CA ARG A 33 29.52 -1.51 25.69
C ARG A 33 28.02 -1.33 25.48
N THR A 34 27.62 -1.04 24.25
CA THR A 34 26.24 -0.74 23.88
C THR A 34 25.33 -1.96 24.02
N PHE A 35 25.76 -3.13 23.54
CA PHE A 35 24.99 -4.37 23.69
C PHE A 35 24.86 -4.79 25.15
N ARG A 36 25.88 -4.56 25.98
CA ARG A 36 25.76 -4.78 27.43
C ARG A 36 24.67 -3.90 28.06
N ILE A 37 24.66 -2.60 27.73
CA ILE A 37 23.64 -1.66 28.23
C ILE A 37 22.22 -2.09 27.82
N ILE A 38 22.06 -2.55 26.57
CA ILE A 38 20.75 -2.97 26.06
C ILE A 38 20.30 -4.27 26.74
N GLY A 39 21.19 -5.26 26.87
CA GLY A 39 20.89 -6.54 27.50
C GLY A 39 20.62 -6.48 29.00
N GLU A 40 21.15 -5.48 29.72
CA GLU A 40 20.89 -5.25 31.15
C GLU A 40 19.50 -4.66 31.44
N GLN A 41 18.81 -4.10 30.43
CA GLN A 41 17.52 -3.45 30.58
C GLN A 41 16.37 -4.33 30.09
N THR A 42 15.28 -4.41 30.86
CA THR A 42 14.07 -5.18 30.49
C THR A 42 13.16 -4.46 29.48
N GLY A 43 13.58 -3.29 28.97
CA GLY A 43 12.78 -2.40 28.12
C GLY A 43 13.60 -1.72 27.02
N PHE A 44 13.10 -0.61 26.47
CA PHE A 44 13.82 0.12 25.43
C PHE A 44 15.03 0.87 26.00
N ALA A 45 16.23 0.49 25.58
CA ALA A 45 17.46 1.16 25.97
C ALA A 45 17.79 2.34 25.07
N TRP A 46 17.94 3.52 25.68
CA TRP A 46 18.32 4.75 25.01
C TRP A 46 19.80 4.71 24.62
N THR A 47 20.09 4.24 23.41
CA THR A 47 21.43 4.27 22.83
C THR A 47 21.37 4.93 21.46
N PHE A 48 22.34 5.78 21.13
CA PHE A 48 22.32 6.55 19.88
C PHE A 48 23.52 6.20 19.00
N ASN A 49 23.26 5.75 17.78
CA ASN A 49 24.28 5.42 16.79
C ASN A 49 24.44 6.54 15.76
N TRP A 50 25.51 7.30 15.87
CA TRP A 50 25.84 8.39 14.93
C TRP A 50 26.10 7.89 13.50
N ALA A 51 26.72 6.72 13.34
CA ALA A 51 27.00 6.17 12.01
C ALA A 51 25.69 5.79 11.30
N ALA A 52 24.73 5.22 12.03
CA ALA A 52 23.42 4.88 11.48
C ALA A 52 22.56 6.13 11.21
N ALA A 53 22.61 7.13 12.08
CA ALA A 53 21.95 8.40 11.84
C ALA A 53 22.51 9.09 10.58
N LEU A 54 23.83 9.14 10.41
CA LEU A 54 24.42 9.86 9.27
C LEU A 54 24.24 9.12 7.94
N LEU A 55 24.61 7.84 7.89
CA LEU A 55 24.53 7.02 6.68
C LEU A 55 23.11 6.51 6.38
N GLY A 56 22.21 6.58 7.35
CA GLY A 56 20.80 6.21 7.21
C GLY A 56 20.61 4.78 6.69
N PRO A 57 19.78 4.56 5.66
CA PRO A 57 19.50 3.24 5.10
C PRO A 57 20.73 2.50 4.59
N VAL A 58 21.78 3.24 4.18
CA VAL A 58 23.04 2.64 3.72
C VAL A 58 23.69 1.85 4.84
N TRP A 59 23.67 2.37 6.07
CA TRP A 59 24.23 1.67 7.24
C TRP A 59 23.53 0.33 7.51
N PHE A 60 22.21 0.29 7.34
CA PHE A 60 21.42 -0.93 7.50
C PHE A 60 21.73 -1.94 6.40
N GLY A 61 21.81 -1.51 5.12
CA GLY A 61 22.14 -2.41 4.02
C GLY A 61 23.57 -2.95 4.07
N MET A 62 24.54 -2.13 4.50
CA MET A 62 25.94 -2.55 4.75
C MET A 62 26.03 -3.73 5.73
N ARG A 63 25.13 -3.77 6.72
CA ARG A 63 25.05 -4.81 7.77
C ARG A 63 24.00 -5.90 7.48
N SER A 64 23.48 -5.98 6.25
CA SER A 64 22.46 -6.96 5.83
C SER A 64 21.13 -6.84 6.60
N LEU A 65 20.79 -5.64 7.06
CA LEU A 65 19.54 -5.32 7.78
C LEU A 65 18.48 -4.72 6.84
N TRP A 66 18.32 -5.28 5.63
CA TRP A 66 17.43 -4.74 4.58
C TRP A 66 15.97 -4.61 4.98
N LYS A 67 15.47 -5.50 5.85
CA LYS A 67 14.10 -5.40 6.41
C LYS A 67 13.85 -4.05 7.10
N TRP A 68 14.87 -3.50 7.75
CA TRP A 68 14.81 -2.19 8.40
C TRP A 68 15.26 -1.07 7.46
N GLY A 69 16.25 -1.34 6.60
CA GLY A 69 16.74 -0.38 5.62
C GLY A 69 15.65 0.10 4.65
N LEU A 70 14.84 -0.81 4.08
CA LEU A 70 13.88 -0.48 3.03
C LEU A 70 12.80 0.54 3.46
N PRO A 71 12.10 0.40 4.61
CA PRO A 71 11.19 1.42 5.10
C PRO A 71 11.88 2.78 5.31
N PHE A 72 13.12 2.77 5.79
CA PHE A 72 13.89 4.00 5.96
C PHE A 72 14.30 4.64 4.63
N VAL A 73 14.58 3.86 3.58
CA VAL A 73 14.77 4.41 2.22
C VAL A 73 13.54 5.19 1.80
N LEU A 74 12.35 4.61 1.96
CA LEU A 74 11.09 5.27 1.58
C LEU A 74 10.89 6.58 2.35
N LEU A 75 11.10 6.58 3.66
CA LEU A 75 10.94 7.77 4.50
C LEU A 75 11.95 8.86 4.15
N GLU A 76 13.23 8.51 3.95
CA GLU A 76 14.24 9.49 3.56
C GLU A 76 14.01 10.02 2.15
N VAL A 77 13.69 9.16 1.18
CA VAL A 77 13.36 9.56 -0.19
C VAL A 77 12.20 10.55 -0.18
N PHE A 78 11.15 10.30 0.60
CA PHE A 78 10.04 11.23 0.73
C PHE A 78 10.48 12.58 1.30
N ALA A 79 11.31 12.58 2.35
CA ALA A 79 11.86 13.82 2.90
C ALA A 79 12.73 14.58 1.89
N TYR A 80 13.59 13.88 1.15
CA TYR A 80 14.41 14.46 0.08
C TYR A 80 13.56 15.03 -1.07
N ILE A 81 12.48 14.35 -1.46
CA ILE A 81 11.53 14.87 -2.45
C ILE A 81 10.95 16.19 -1.97
N GLN A 82 10.48 16.29 -0.73
CA GLN A 82 9.86 17.52 -0.21
C GLN A 82 10.86 18.67 -0.11
N ILE A 83 12.10 18.39 0.30
CA ILE A 83 13.19 19.35 0.33
C ILE A 83 13.49 19.88 -1.08
N ALA A 84 13.69 18.98 -2.04
CA ALA A 84 14.01 19.36 -3.41
C ALA A 84 12.85 20.07 -4.10
N ARG A 85 11.62 19.59 -3.93
CA ARG A 85 10.41 20.18 -4.47
C ARG A 85 10.15 21.58 -3.90
N GLY A 86 10.41 21.79 -2.61
CA GLY A 86 10.19 23.07 -1.96
C GLY A 86 11.24 24.14 -2.30
N TRP A 87 12.52 23.77 -2.43
CA TRP A 87 13.60 24.73 -2.74
C TRP A 87 13.85 24.94 -4.23
N PHE A 88 13.74 23.88 -5.03
CA PHE A 88 14.16 23.89 -6.44
C PHE A 88 13.06 23.46 -7.40
N GLY A 89 11.95 22.92 -6.89
CA GLY A 89 10.90 22.34 -7.71
C GLY A 89 9.97 23.40 -8.29
N ASP A 90 9.42 23.08 -9.45
CA ASP A 90 8.39 23.90 -10.08
C ASP A 90 7.01 23.48 -9.56
N LEU A 91 6.62 24.07 -8.43
CA LEU A 91 5.33 23.82 -7.78
C LEU A 91 4.13 24.29 -8.62
N GLY A 92 4.36 25.16 -9.60
CA GLY A 92 3.32 25.71 -10.49
C GLY A 92 3.22 24.99 -11.84
N ALA A 93 4.19 24.15 -12.22
CA ALA A 93 4.23 23.50 -13.53
C ALA A 93 2.93 22.75 -13.87
N GLU A 94 2.38 21.99 -12.93
CA GLU A 94 1.13 21.26 -13.15
C GLU A 94 -0.07 22.19 -13.36
N ALA A 95 -0.11 23.32 -12.64
CA ALA A 95 -1.14 24.33 -12.82
C ALA A 95 -1.02 25.03 -14.19
N LEU A 96 0.21 25.29 -14.65
CA LEU A 96 0.48 25.82 -15.99
C LEU A 96 0.05 24.84 -17.09
N ASP A 97 0.36 23.55 -16.96
CA ASP A 97 -0.08 22.52 -17.92
C ASP A 97 -1.61 22.47 -18.03
N ARG A 98 -2.32 22.58 -16.90
CA ARG A 98 -3.80 22.65 -16.89
C ARG A 98 -4.32 23.93 -17.56
N ILE A 99 -3.70 25.08 -17.31
CA ILE A 99 -4.06 26.34 -17.98
C ILE A 99 -3.94 26.19 -19.50
N VAL A 100 -2.84 25.62 -20.00
CA VAL A 100 -2.64 25.39 -21.44
C VAL A 100 -3.73 24.49 -22.03
N GLN A 101 -4.18 23.46 -21.31
CA GLN A 101 -5.30 22.62 -21.75
C GLN A 101 -6.64 23.38 -21.81
N ILE A 102 -6.90 24.24 -20.81
CA ILE A 102 -8.12 25.05 -20.77
C ILE A 102 -8.09 26.12 -21.86
N GLU A 103 -6.96 26.77 -22.10
CA GLU A 103 -6.78 27.76 -23.16
C GLU A 103 -7.04 27.15 -24.55
N GLY A 104 -6.60 25.92 -24.80
CA GLY A 104 -6.93 25.19 -26.03
C GLY A 104 -8.44 24.98 -26.20
N THR A 105 -9.14 24.65 -25.12
CA THR A 105 -10.61 24.51 -25.12
C THR A 105 -11.30 25.87 -25.29
N LEU A 106 -10.77 26.91 -24.65
CA LEU A 106 -11.28 28.28 -24.69
C LEU A 106 -11.22 28.85 -26.11
N ALA A 107 -10.10 28.65 -26.82
CA ALA A 107 -9.94 29.08 -28.21
C ALA A 107 -11.03 28.46 -29.11
N PHE A 108 -11.25 27.15 -28.98
CA PHE A 108 -12.30 26.44 -29.71
C PHE A 108 -13.71 26.98 -29.38
N ARG A 109 -13.99 27.26 -28.09
CA ARG A 109 -15.29 27.85 -27.68
C ARG A 109 -15.49 29.27 -28.21
N LYS A 110 -14.44 30.08 -28.29
CA LYS A 110 -14.50 31.43 -28.89
C LYS A 110 -14.82 31.39 -30.38
N GLU A 111 -14.28 30.41 -31.11
CA GLU A 111 -14.63 30.20 -32.52
C GLU A 111 -16.10 29.76 -32.69
N GLN A 112 -16.59 28.85 -31.84
CA GLN A 112 -18.00 28.47 -31.82
C GLN A 112 -18.94 29.65 -31.53
N LEU A 113 -18.56 30.51 -30.59
CA LEU A 113 -19.29 31.74 -30.28
C LEU A 113 -19.35 32.67 -31.50
N ALA A 114 -18.22 32.90 -32.18
CA ALA A 114 -18.17 33.75 -33.38
C ALA A 114 -19.10 33.24 -34.49
N ALA A 115 -19.09 31.93 -34.76
CA ALA A 115 -19.98 31.30 -35.73
C ALA A 115 -21.47 31.34 -35.31
N ALA A 116 -21.76 31.27 -34.01
CA ALA A 116 -23.12 31.38 -33.47
C ALA A 116 -23.66 32.82 -33.58
N ILE A 117 -22.81 33.84 -33.38
CA ILE A 117 -23.13 35.26 -33.56
C ILE A 117 -23.41 35.54 -35.04
N GLU A 118 -22.58 35.04 -35.96
CA GLU A 118 -22.80 35.20 -37.40
C GLU A 118 -24.13 34.59 -37.86
N LYS A 119 -24.51 33.44 -37.30
CA LYS A 119 -25.77 32.75 -37.60
C LYS A 119 -26.98 33.22 -36.78
N GLN A 120 -26.83 34.23 -35.92
CA GLN A 120 -27.88 34.74 -35.03
C GLN A 120 -28.57 33.63 -34.21
N ALA A 121 -27.80 32.65 -33.72
CA ALA A 121 -28.35 31.52 -33.00
C ALA A 121 -28.79 31.90 -31.56
N GLU A 122 -29.90 31.34 -31.07
CA GLU A 122 -30.43 31.63 -29.71
C GLU A 122 -29.52 31.14 -28.57
N ASN A 123 -28.51 30.32 -28.87
CA ASN A 123 -27.59 29.71 -27.89
C ASN A 123 -26.31 30.53 -27.62
N VAL A 124 -26.15 31.71 -28.23
CA VAL A 124 -25.06 32.67 -27.94
C VAL A 124 -24.81 32.89 -26.43
N PRO A 125 -25.83 33.17 -25.57
CA PRO A 125 -25.60 33.38 -24.14
C PRO A 125 -25.08 32.15 -23.39
N VAL A 126 -25.27 30.94 -23.93
CA VAL A 126 -24.71 29.71 -23.34
C VAL A 126 -23.20 29.65 -23.58
N PHE A 127 -22.75 30.01 -24.79
CA PHE A 127 -21.33 30.07 -25.12
C PHE A 127 -20.61 31.17 -24.35
N GLU A 128 -21.22 32.35 -24.18
CA GLU A 128 -20.66 33.44 -23.36
C GLU A 128 -20.44 33.01 -21.91
N ARG A 129 -21.44 32.36 -21.28
CA ARG A 129 -21.29 31.83 -19.92
C ARG A 129 -20.21 30.75 -19.82
N ALA A 130 -20.14 29.86 -20.80
CA ALA A 130 -19.12 28.82 -20.83
C ALA A 130 -17.71 29.41 -20.93
N ILE A 131 -17.51 30.40 -21.81
CA ILE A 131 -16.25 31.13 -21.95
C ILE A 131 -15.89 31.85 -20.64
N ALA A 132 -16.82 32.59 -20.05
CA ALA A 132 -16.59 33.28 -18.77
C ALA A 132 -16.21 32.30 -17.64
N SER A 133 -16.83 31.11 -17.60
CA SER A 133 -16.47 30.08 -16.62
C SER A 133 -15.06 29.50 -16.82
N LEU A 134 -14.62 29.35 -18.07
CA LEU A 134 -13.27 28.87 -18.39
C LEU A 134 -12.22 29.94 -18.12
N GLU A 135 -12.52 31.21 -18.40
CA GLU A 135 -11.65 32.34 -18.06
C GLU A 135 -11.50 32.49 -16.55
N GLN A 136 -12.60 32.36 -15.79
CA GLN A 136 -12.54 32.35 -14.32
C GLN A 136 -11.72 31.16 -13.81
N ALA A 137 -11.89 29.96 -14.38
CA ALA A 137 -11.09 28.79 -14.00
C ALA A 137 -9.59 29.02 -14.22
N ILE A 138 -9.18 29.70 -15.29
CA ILE A 138 -7.77 30.07 -15.51
C ILE A 138 -7.27 30.99 -14.40
N ILE A 139 -8.03 32.02 -14.02
CA ILE A 139 -7.67 32.95 -12.94
C ILE A 139 -7.51 32.20 -11.61
N ASP A 140 -8.45 31.32 -11.30
CA ASP A 140 -8.43 30.53 -10.06
C ASP A 140 -7.20 29.61 -10.01
N ILE A 141 -6.86 28.95 -11.13
CA ILE A 141 -5.67 28.09 -11.24
C ILE A 141 -4.37 28.90 -11.15
N GLN A 142 -4.33 30.11 -11.73
CA GLN A 142 -3.17 31.01 -11.60
C GLN A 142 -2.97 31.43 -10.14
N ALA A 143 -4.05 31.77 -9.42
CA ALA A 143 -3.98 32.10 -8.00
C ALA A 143 -3.48 30.90 -7.17
N GLU A 144 -3.95 29.69 -7.49
CA GLU A 144 -3.46 28.44 -6.88
C GLU A 144 -1.96 28.22 -7.14
N ALA A 145 -1.49 28.45 -8.36
CA ALA A 145 -0.07 28.32 -8.72
C ALA A 145 0.83 29.26 -7.90
N VAL A 146 0.41 30.52 -7.73
CA VAL A 146 1.14 31.51 -6.90
C VAL A 146 1.13 31.09 -5.43
N ALA A 147 -0.01 30.63 -4.92
CA ALA A 147 -0.11 30.12 -3.55
C ALA A 147 0.78 28.88 -3.31
N ALA A 148 0.84 27.98 -4.29
CA ALA A 148 1.70 26.79 -4.26
C ALA A 148 3.18 27.18 -4.23
N GLN A 149 3.60 28.13 -5.07
CA GLN A 149 4.97 28.66 -5.07
C GLN A 149 5.33 29.32 -3.72
N ALA A 150 4.42 30.11 -3.15
CA ALA A 150 4.62 30.72 -1.83
C ALA A 150 4.72 29.68 -0.69
N ALA A 151 4.07 28.53 -0.84
CA ALA A 151 4.16 27.41 0.10
C ALA A 151 5.48 26.61 0.00
N GLY A 152 6.29 26.81 -1.05
CA GLY A 152 7.50 26.03 -1.31
C GLY A 152 8.49 26.01 -0.14
N MET A 153 8.73 27.17 0.49
CA MET A 153 9.60 27.24 1.67
C MET A 153 9.07 26.40 2.84
N LYS A 154 7.75 26.41 3.09
CA LYS A 154 7.13 25.61 4.15
C LYS A 154 7.25 24.11 3.85
N ILE A 155 7.09 23.71 2.59
CA ILE A 155 7.26 22.33 2.13
C ILE A 155 8.71 21.86 2.34
N ALA A 156 9.70 22.69 1.98
CA ALA A 156 11.11 22.39 2.18
C ALA A 156 11.46 22.22 3.67
N LEU A 157 11.00 23.15 4.53
CA LEU A 157 11.22 23.09 5.97
C LEU A 157 10.56 21.88 6.62
N ALA A 158 9.33 21.53 6.20
CA ALA A 158 8.66 20.32 6.65
C ALA A 158 9.42 19.05 6.24
N GLY A 159 9.94 19.01 5.01
CA GLY A 159 10.80 17.94 4.53
C GLY A 159 12.09 17.80 5.35
N LEU A 160 12.74 18.92 5.70
CA LEU A 160 13.94 18.94 6.53
C LEU A 160 13.65 18.46 7.96
N ALA A 161 12.56 18.94 8.57
CA ALA A 161 12.13 18.48 9.90
C ALA A 161 11.85 16.97 9.91
N MET A 162 11.19 16.46 8.87
CA MET A 162 10.95 15.03 8.69
C MET A 162 12.25 14.25 8.53
N LEU A 163 13.21 14.75 7.72
CA LEU A 163 14.51 14.10 7.56
C LEU A 163 15.25 14.00 8.89
N VAL A 164 15.31 15.09 9.67
CA VAL A 164 15.95 15.11 10.99
C VAL A 164 15.29 14.10 11.92
N LEU A 165 13.95 14.05 11.96
CA LEU A 165 13.21 13.10 12.78
C LEU A 165 13.53 11.65 12.37
N VAL A 166 13.54 11.34 11.07
CA VAL A 166 13.88 10.01 10.57
C VAL A 166 15.31 9.62 10.96
N LYS A 167 16.27 10.55 10.85
CA LYS A 167 17.68 10.34 11.22
C LYS A 167 17.85 10.08 12.72
N ILE A 168 17.09 10.78 13.56
CA ILE A 168 17.06 10.55 15.02
C ILE A 168 16.52 9.15 15.32
N VAL A 169 15.39 8.77 14.71
CA VAL A 169 14.78 7.44 14.89
C VAL A 169 15.73 6.33 14.45
N GLN A 170 16.40 6.49 13.31
CA GLN A 170 17.41 5.53 12.84
C GLN A 170 18.56 5.38 13.84
N GLY A 171 19.09 6.50 14.35
CA GLY A 171 20.16 6.50 15.35
C GLY A 171 19.77 5.78 16.64
N LEU A 172 18.53 5.97 17.11
CA LEU A 172 18.00 5.33 18.32
C LEU A 172 17.73 3.82 18.13
N LEU A 173 17.20 3.42 16.98
CA LEU A 173 16.82 2.02 16.72
C LEU A 173 18.01 1.16 16.27
N ALA A 174 19.03 1.74 15.65
CA ALA A 174 20.11 1.00 15.01
C ALA A 174 20.83 -0.01 15.92
N ASN A 175 21.18 0.40 17.14
CA ASN A 175 21.92 -0.47 18.06
C ASN A 175 21.08 -1.65 18.54
N SER A 176 19.80 -1.43 18.88
CA SER A 176 18.90 -2.51 19.32
C SER A 176 18.57 -3.49 18.20
N ILE A 177 18.45 -3.01 16.96
CA ILE A 177 18.29 -3.85 15.78
C ILE A 177 19.54 -4.70 15.54
N LEU A 178 20.72 -4.09 15.64
CA LEU A 178 21.99 -4.78 15.42
C LEU A 178 22.28 -5.83 16.50
N GLU A 179 21.92 -5.54 17.75
CA GLU A 179 22.03 -6.48 18.86
C GLU A 179 21.14 -7.72 18.65
N LYS A 180 19.87 -7.54 18.26
CA LYS A 180 19.00 -8.68 17.91
C LYS A 180 19.59 -9.53 16.78
N ARG A 181 20.23 -8.89 15.81
CA ARG A 181 20.94 -9.59 14.73
C ARG A 181 22.17 -10.34 15.26
N TYR A 182 22.91 -9.74 16.19
CA TYR A 182 24.04 -10.38 16.86
C TYR A 182 23.61 -11.65 17.59
N PHE A 183 22.51 -11.63 18.34
CA PHE A 183 21.98 -12.84 19.00
C PHE A 183 21.55 -13.93 18.01
N ASN A 184 20.89 -13.54 16.91
CA ASN A 184 20.54 -14.51 15.85
C ASN A 184 21.80 -15.11 15.21
N TRP A 185 22.85 -14.31 15.01
CA TRP A 185 24.13 -14.77 14.48
C TRP A 185 24.88 -15.68 15.46
N LEU A 186 24.77 -15.43 16.77
CA LEU A 186 25.30 -16.34 17.78
C LEU A 186 24.64 -17.73 17.72
N SER A 187 23.33 -17.79 17.40
CA SER A 187 22.59 -19.04 17.22
C SER A 187 22.86 -19.69 15.85
N ASP A 188 23.10 -18.90 14.80
CA ASP A 188 23.34 -19.37 13.43
C ASP A 188 24.52 -18.61 12.80
N ARG A 189 25.68 -19.24 12.84
CA ARG A 189 26.94 -18.70 12.31
C ARG A 189 27.00 -18.63 10.78
N SER A 190 26.01 -19.17 10.07
CA SER A 190 25.90 -19.01 8.61
C SER A 190 25.47 -17.59 8.20
N LEU A 191 24.91 -16.81 9.13
CA LEU A 191 24.51 -15.44 8.88
C LEU A 191 25.73 -14.54 8.66
N ALA A 192 25.64 -13.64 7.68
CA ALA A 192 26.74 -12.73 7.37
C ALA A 192 27.00 -11.74 8.52
N SER A 193 28.24 -11.72 9.03
CA SER A 193 28.80 -10.74 9.96
C SER A 193 29.53 -9.61 9.22
N GLY A 194 29.99 -8.60 9.96
CA GLY A 194 30.96 -7.63 9.49
C GLY A 194 30.49 -6.67 8.40
N LEU A 195 31.45 -6.00 7.77
CA LEU A 195 31.22 -5.14 6.62
C LEU A 195 31.73 -5.81 5.35
N SER A 196 30.88 -5.92 4.33
CA SER A 196 31.32 -6.34 2.99
C SER A 196 31.30 -5.14 2.04
N THR A 197 32.37 -4.99 1.25
CA THR A 197 32.47 -3.97 0.19
C THR A 197 31.34 -4.11 -0.82
N SER A 198 30.98 -5.34 -1.21
CA SER A 198 29.88 -5.59 -2.16
C SER A 198 28.53 -5.13 -1.59
N ARG A 199 28.19 -5.53 -0.36
CA ARG A 199 26.95 -5.09 0.32
C ARG A 199 26.88 -3.57 0.47
N THR A 200 28.01 -2.96 0.82
CA THR A 200 28.12 -1.51 0.98
C THR A 200 27.87 -0.79 -0.33
N LEU A 201 28.52 -1.23 -1.41
CA LEU A 201 28.37 -0.63 -2.73
C LEU A 201 26.95 -0.80 -3.28
N SER A 202 26.38 -2.01 -3.17
CA SER A 202 24.99 -2.27 -3.57
C SER A 202 24.00 -1.44 -2.77
N SER A 203 24.21 -1.31 -1.45
CA SER A 203 23.34 -0.49 -0.60
C SER A 203 23.45 0.99 -0.91
N ALA A 204 24.67 1.52 -1.07
CA ALA A 204 24.89 2.91 -1.41
C ALA A 204 24.33 3.22 -2.81
N GLY A 205 24.61 2.36 -3.79
CA GLY A 205 24.11 2.48 -5.16
C GLY A 205 22.58 2.44 -5.23
N PHE A 206 21.94 1.52 -4.51
CA PHE A 206 20.48 1.44 -4.45
C PHE A 206 19.87 2.71 -3.86
N VAL A 207 20.33 3.15 -2.68
CA VAL A 207 19.80 4.35 -2.02
C VAL A 207 20.03 5.59 -2.88
N LEU A 208 21.24 5.76 -3.42
CA LEU A 208 21.59 6.88 -4.27
C LEU A 208 20.73 6.92 -5.54
N LEU A 209 20.58 5.78 -6.22
CA LEU A 209 19.75 5.67 -7.42
C LEU A 209 18.28 6.01 -7.10
N THR A 210 17.72 5.44 -6.03
CA THR A 210 16.34 5.70 -5.63
C THR A 210 16.13 7.17 -5.28
N VAL A 211 17.03 7.79 -4.50
CA VAL A 211 16.94 9.21 -4.15
C VAL A 211 17.05 10.08 -5.39
N ILE A 212 18.05 9.88 -6.25
CA ILE A 212 18.26 10.70 -7.45
C ILE A 212 17.06 10.59 -8.40
N VAL A 213 16.65 9.37 -8.76
CA VAL A 213 15.55 9.16 -9.72
C VAL A 213 14.25 9.73 -9.17
N SER A 214 13.95 9.51 -7.89
CA SER A 214 12.71 10.01 -7.29
C SER A 214 12.72 11.54 -7.14
N VAL A 215 13.82 12.12 -6.66
CA VAL A 215 13.94 13.59 -6.53
C VAL A 215 13.83 14.26 -7.89
N VAL A 216 14.53 13.75 -8.91
CA VAL A 216 14.48 14.31 -10.26
C VAL A 216 13.07 14.23 -10.84
N HIS A 217 12.40 13.08 -10.68
CA HIS A 217 11.04 12.87 -11.19
C HIS A 217 10.00 13.78 -10.50
N TYR A 218 10.02 13.88 -9.18
CA TYR A 218 9.00 14.61 -8.41
C TYR A 218 9.29 16.10 -8.22
N ALA A 219 10.55 16.54 -8.20
CA ALA A 219 10.87 17.96 -8.11
C ALA A 219 10.74 18.67 -9.46
N PHE A 220 10.95 17.97 -10.57
CA PHE A 220 10.90 18.53 -11.93
C PHE A 220 9.90 17.74 -12.80
N PRO A 221 8.59 17.89 -12.56
CA PRO A 221 7.57 17.23 -13.37
C PRO A 221 7.72 17.61 -14.86
N GLY A 222 7.50 16.66 -15.76
CA GLY A 222 7.54 16.89 -17.22
C GLY A 222 8.93 17.01 -17.85
N ARG A 223 10.00 17.23 -17.08
CA ARG A 223 11.38 17.40 -17.63
C ARG A 223 11.94 16.14 -18.27
N PHE A 224 11.60 14.97 -17.71
CA PHE A 224 12.05 13.66 -18.19
C PHE A 224 10.85 12.76 -18.48
N THR A 225 10.34 12.82 -19.70
CA THR A 225 9.19 12.01 -20.15
C THR A 225 9.44 10.49 -20.06
N THR A 226 10.69 10.07 -20.22
CA THR A 226 11.14 8.68 -20.07
C THR A 226 11.03 8.12 -18.65
N LEU A 227 11.05 8.99 -17.62
CA LEU A 227 10.81 8.57 -16.24
C LEU A 227 9.32 8.56 -15.90
N ALA A 228 8.51 9.34 -16.63
CA ALA A 228 7.07 9.42 -16.42
C ALA A 228 6.30 8.28 -17.10
N GLN A 229 6.78 7.80 -18.25
CA GLN A 229 6.16 6.72 -18.98
C GLN A 229 7.12 5.55 -19.12
N PHE A 230 6.65 4.35 -18.76
CA PHE A 230 7.41 3.14 -18.97
C PHE A 230 7.66 2.94 -20.48
N PRO A 231 8.92 2.71 -20.92
CA PRO A 231 9.28 2.68 -22.34
C PRO A 231 8.84 1.36 -23.00
N THR A 232 7.54 1.17 -23.19
CA THR A 232 6.97 0.05 -23.95
C THR A 232 6.68 0.43 -25.39
N THR A 233 7.02 -0.47 -26.32
CA THR A 233 6.56 -0.38 -27.71
C THR A 233 5.08 -0.75 -27.78
N ASP A 234 4.28 0.06 -28.50
CA ASP A 234 2.85 -0.18 -28.72
C ASP A 234 2.52 -1.59 -29.20
N ARG A 235 3.41 -2.18 -30.02
CA ARG A 235 3.27 -3.54 -30.52
C ARG A 235 3.22 -4.57 -29.39
N ILE A 236 4.14 -4.51 -28.43
CA ILE A 236 4.20 -5.48 -27.32
C ILE A 236 2.92 -5.41 -26.50
N ARG A 237 2.45 -4.19 -26.21
CA ARG A 237 1.21 -3.97 -25.47
C ARG A 237 -0.01 -4.52 -26.20
N ARG A 238 -0.17 -4.22 -27.49
CA ARG A 238 -1.31 -4.69 -28.30
C ARG A 238 -1.31 -6.21 -28.46
N THR A 239 -0.16 -6.82 -28.77
CA THR A 239 -0.05 -8.27 -28.88
C THR A 239 -0.36 -8.98 -27.57
N ALA A 240 0.04 -8.42 -26.42
CA ALA A 240 -0.33 -8.97 -25.12
C ALA A 240 -1.85 -8.91 -24.88
N ILE A 241 -2.49 -7.79 -25.23
CA ILE A 241 -3.95 -7.63 -25.11
C ILE A 241 -4.68 -8.66 -25.99
N GLU A 242 -4.31 -8.75 -27.27
CA GLU A 242 -4.91 -9.71 -28.22
C GLU A 242 -4.77 -11.16 -27.74
N TRP A 243 -3.60 -11.52 -27.19
CA TRP A 243 -3.39 -12.86 -26.65
C TRP A 243 -4.31 -13.16 -25.46
N VAL A 244 -4.45 -12.20 -24.55
CA VAL A 244 -5.33 -12.30 -23.38
C VAL A 244 -6.79 -12.39 -23.83
N GLU A 245 -7.25 -11.52 -24.73
CA GLU A 245 -8.62 -11.54 -25.25
C GLU A 245 -8.95 -12.86 -25.95
N ASN A 246 -8.05 -13.36 -26.80
CA ASN A 246 -8.23 -14.66 -27.47
C ASN A 246 -8.30 -15.82 -26.47
N PHE A 247 -7.48 -15.79 -25.43
CA PHE A 247 -7.54 -16.79 -24.36
C PHE A 247 -8.89 -16.74 -23.62
N PHE A 248 -9.37 -15.55 -23.25
CA PHE A 248 -10.67 -15.39 -22.59
C PHE A 248 -11.81 -15.89 -23.46
N ASN A 249 -11.84 -15.53 -24.74
CA ASN A 249 -12.87 -15.98 -25.68
C ASN A 249 -12.89 -17.52 -25.77
N TRP A 250 -11.70 -18.14 -25.88
CA TRP A 250 -11.59 -19.59 -25.91
C TRP A 250 -12.11 -20.26 -24.62
N VAL A 251 -11.79 -19.70 -23.45
CA VAL A 251 -12.27 -20.23 -22.16
C VAL A 251 -13.79 -20.09 -22.05
N THR A 252 -14.37 -18.94 -22.44
CA THR A 252 -15.81 -18.71 -22.38
C THR A 252 -16.56 -19.66 -23.31
N GLU A 253 -16.12 -19.80 -24.56
CA GLU A 253 -16.78 -20.67 -25.55
C GLU A 253 -16.74 -22.16 -25.16
N LYS A 254 -15.62 -22.64 -24.60
CA LYS A 254 -15.48 -24.04 -24.21
C LYS A 254 -16.00 -24.34 -22.82
N GLY A 255 -16.01 -23.34 -21.93
CA GLY A 255 -16.41 -23.45 -20.53
C GLY A 255 -17.85 -23.08 -20.24
N ASP A 256 -18.63 -22.62 -21.23
CA ASP A 256 -20.00 -22.12 -21.05
C ASP A 256 -20.89 -23.04 -20.20
N TRP A 257 -20.85 -24.35 -20.47
CA TRP A 257 -21.62 -25.33 -19.70
C TRP A 257 -21.20 -25.37 -18.21
N LEU A 258 -19.90 -25.29 -17.92
CA LEU A 258 -19.37 -25.33 -16.55
C LEU A 258 -19.75 -24.05 -15.80
N PHE A 259 -19.55 -22.89 -16.43
CA PHE A 259 -19.92 -21.60 -15.85
C PHE A 259 -21.43 -21.50 -15.63
N SER A 260 -22.24 -22.05 -16.53
CA SER A 260 -23.69 -22.10 -16.38
C SER A 260 -24.13 -22.95 -15.18
N VAL A 261 -23.50 -24.12 -14.96
CA VAL A 261 -23.78 -24.98 -13.79
C VAL A 261 -23.39 -24.26 -12.50
N ILE A 262 -22.20 -23.63 -12.44
CA ILE A 262 -21.76 -22.89 -11.26
C ILE A 262 -22.68 -21.70 -10.99
N THR A 263 -23.03 -20.92 -12.02
CA THR A 263 -23.94 -19.77 -11.90
C THR A 263 -25.30 -20.21 -11.36
N THR A 264 -25.82 -21.32 -11.85
CA THR A 264 -27.09 -21.88 -11.38
C THR A 264 -26.99 -22.32 -9.92
N GLY A 265 -25.89 -22.94 -9.52
CA GLY A 265 -25.64 -23.29 -8.11
C GLY A 265 -25.56 -22.07 -7.19
N ILE A 266 -24.84 -21.03 -7.62
CA ILE A 266 -24.75 -19.75 -6.88
C ILE A 266 -26.12 -19.11 -6.75
N ARG A 267 -26.87 -19.00 -7.86
CA ARG A 267 -28.24 -18.46 -7.87
C ARG A 267 -29.15 -19.23 -6.94
N TRP A 268 -29.08 -20.57 -6.97
CA TRP A 268 -29.89 -21.39 -6.10
C TRP A 268 -29.65 -21.07 -4.62
N VAL A 269 -28.38 -20.98 -4.17
CA VAL A 269 -28.09 -20.63 -2.77
C VAL A 269 -28.57 -19.20 -2.45
N LEU A 270 -28.31 -18.26 -3.37
CA LEU A 270 -28.68 -16.86 -3.21
C LEU A 270 -30.20 -16.67 -3.10
N ASP A 271 -30.97 -17.24 -4.04
CA ASP A 271 -32.42 -17.12 -4.11
C ASP A 271 -33.07 -17.71 -2.85
N ASN A 272 -32.52 -18.80 -2.30
CA ASN A 272 -32.98 -19.36 -1.03
C ASN A 272 -32.66 -18.44 0.17
N LEU A 273 -31.49 -17.80 0.19
CA LEU A 273 -31.16 -16.83 1.24
C LEU A 273 -31.99 -15.54 1.12
N GLU A 274 -32.28 -15.08 -0.09
CA GLU A 274 -33.19 -13.95 -0.33
C GLU A 274 -34.61 -14.29 0.10
N LEU A 275 -35.10 -15.51 -0.16
CA LEU A 275 -36.39 -15.95 0.34
C LEU A 275 -36.46 -15.88 1.89
N ILE A 276 -35.37 -16.29 2.56
CA ILE A 276 -35.28 -16.26 4.03
C ILE A 276 -35.19 -14.84 4.59
N PHE A 277 -34.40 -13.94 3.96
CA PHE A 277 -34.12 -12.61 4.53
C PHE A 277 -35.01 -11.49 3.99
N VAL A 278 -35.44 -11.58 2.73
CA VAL A 278 -36.16 -10.53 2.01
C VAL A 278 -37.66 -10.83 1.97
N ASP A 279 -38.05 -12.02 1.48
CA ASP A 279 -39.47 -12.36 1.29
C ASP A 279 -40.19 -12.69 2.61
N THR A 280 -39.42 -13.09 3.62
CA THR A 280 -39.94 -13.36 4.96
C THR A 280 -40.31 -12.03 5.66
N PRO A 281 -41.46 -11.94 6.37
CA PRO A 281 -41.87 -10.72 7.05
C PRO A 281 -40.78 -10.15 7.96
N TRP A 282 -40.52 -8.85 7.83
CA TRP A 282 -39.39 -8.16 8.48
C TRP A 282 -39.33 -8.38 10.00
N VAL A 283 -40.48 -8.51 10.68
CA VAL A 283 -40.56 -8.75 12.12
C VAL A 283 -39.89 -10.07 12.49
N VAL A 284 -40.09 -11.12 11.69
CA VAL A 284 -39.51 -12.44 11.91
C VAL A 284 -38.00 -12.36 11.76
N VAL A 285 -37.53 -11.80 10.64
CA VAL A 285 -36.09 -11.66 10.34
C VAL A 285 -35.39 -10.78 11.39
N ALA A 286 -35.97 -9.63 11.73
CA ALA A 286 -35.44 -8.74 12.76
C ALA A 286 -35.35 -9.43 14.13
N SER A 287 -36.43 -10.11 14.54
CA SER A 287 -36.45 -10.83 15.83
C SER A 287 -35.38 -11.92 15.88
N PHE A 288 -35.17 -12.64 14.76
CA PHE A 288 -34.18 -13.70 14.66
C PHE A 288 -32.75 -13.15 14.72
N ILE A 289 -32.45 -12.09 13.98
CA ILE A 289 -31.13 -11.43 14.02
C ILE A 289 -30.84 -10.90 15.43
N ILE A 290 -31.80 -10.21 16.06
CA ILE A 290 -31.64 -9.66 17.42
C ILE A 290 -31.41 -10.79 18.42
N LEU A 291 -32.19 -11.88 18.34
CA LEU A 291 -32.04 -13.05 19.19
C LEU A 291 -30.67 -13.71 19.02
N LEU A 292 -30.26 -14.03 17.79
CA LEU A 292 -28.96 -14.64 17.53
C LEU A 292 -27.79 -13.74 17.98
N THR A 293 -27.92 -12.42 17.81
CA THR A 293 -26.93 -11.47 18.31
C THR A 293 -26.87 -11.48 19.83
N ALA A 294 -28.02 -11.58 20.50
CA ALA A 294 -28.09 -11.65 21.96
C ALA A 294 -27.45 -12.93 22.50
N LEU A 295 -27.64 -14.08 21.84
CA LEU A 295 -27.03 -15.35 22.24
C LEU A 295 -25.52 -15.38 21.97
N SER A 296 -25.06 -14.85 20.83
CA SER A 296 -23.66 -14.95 20.42
C SER A 296 -22.76 -13.87 21.01
N ALA A 297 -23.24 -12.62 21.08
CA ALA A 297 -22.45 -11.45 21.47
C ALA A 297 -22.99 -10.71 22.72
N GLY A 298 -24.08 -11.22 23.31
CA GLY A 298 -24.68 -10.69 24.53
C GLY A 298 -25.69 -9.55 24.30
N ARG A 299 -26.38 -9.17 25.39
CA ARG A 299 -27.51 -8.21 25.36
C ARG A 299 -27.16 -6.82 24.83
N ARG A 300 -25.94 -6.33 25.09
CA ARG A 300 -25.51 -5.01 24.62
C ARG A 300 -25.42 -4.96 23.10
N ALA A 301 -24.82 -5.98 22.47
CA ALA A 301 -24.72 -6.07 21.02
C ALA A 301 -26.12 -6.19 20.37
N ALA A 302 -27.04 -6.92 20.99
CA ALA A 302 -28.40 -7.07 20.50
C ALA A 302 -29.17 -5.73 20.47
N ILE A 303 -28.99 -4.86 21.46
CA ILE A 303 -29.60 -3.52 21.48
C ILE A 303 -29.08 -2.68 20.30
N PHE A 304 -27.77 -2.71 20.04
CA PHE A 304 -27.18 -2.02 18.90
C PHE A 304 -27.68 -2.57 17.56
N ALA A 305 -27.76 -3.90 17.43
CA ALA A 305 -28.30 -4.55 16.23
C ALA A 305 -29.78 -4.17 16.02
N ALA A 306 -30.59 -4.18 17.08
CA ALA A 306 -31.99 -3.76 17.01
C ALA A 306 -32.13 -2.29 16.59
N ALA A 307 -31.33 -1.39 17.16
CA ALA A 307 -31.32 0.02 16.80
C ALA A 307 -30.91 0.23 15.33
N PHE A 308 -29.91 -0.51 14.84
CA PHE A 308 -29.46 -0.43 13.45
C PHE A 308 -30.52 -0.97 12.47
N LEU A 309 -31.13 -2.12 12.78
CA LEU A 309 -32.22 -2.68 11.98
C LEU A 309 -33.44 -1.75 11.93
N ALA A 310 -33.81 -1.15 13.07
CA ALA A 310 -34.88 -0.15 13.14
C ALA A 310 -34.56 1.09 12.29
N TYR A 311 -33.30 1.55 12.31
CA TYR A 311 -32.83 2.67 11.49
C TYR A 311 -32.92 2.35 9.99
N MET A 312 -32.44 1.19 9.56
CA MET A 312 -32.52 0.76 8.16
C MET A 312 -33.96 0.62 7.68
N GLY A 313 -34.85 0.10 8.54
CA GLY A 313 -36.28 0.03 8.28
C GLY A 313 -36.92 1.42 8.17
N PHE A 314 -36.60 2.34 9.08
CA PHE A 314 -37.13 3.70 9.10
C PHE A 314 -36.77 4.49 7.82
N LEU A 315 -35.56 4.30 7.29
CA LEU A 315 -35.13 4.94 6.05
C LEU A 315 -35.64 4.25 4.76
N GLY A 316 -36.38 3.15 4.88
CA GLY A 316 -36.88 2.40 3.73
C GLY A 316 -35.81 1.58 3.00
N PHE A 317 -34.65 1.34 3.62
CA PHE A 317 -33.55 0.55 3.04
C PHE A 317 -33.56 -0.92 3.46
N TRP A 318 -34.65 -1.40 4.08
CA TRP A 318 -34.77 -2.78 4.58
C TRP A 318 -34.47 -3.83 3.50
N GLU A 319 -35.18 -3.78 2.37
CA GLU A 319 -35.06 -4.76 1.29
C GLU A 319 -33.63 -4.78 0.71
N LYS A 320 -33.03 -3.60 0.50
CA LYS A 320 -31.65 -3.48 0.03
C LYS A 320 -30.67 -4.06 1.05
N ALA A 321 -30.85 -3.78 2.34
CA ALA A 321 -30.00 -4.32 3.40
C ALA A 321 -30.06 -5.85 3.48
N MET A 322 -31.26 -6.42 3.43
CA MET A 322 -31.45 -7.87 3.46
C MET A 322 -30.92 -8.55 2.20
N THR A 323 -31.04 -7.90 1.04
CA THR A 323 -30.41 -8.37 -0.21
C THR A 323 -28.88 -8.40 -0.07
N THR A 324 -28.27 -7.37 0.50
CA THR A 324 -26.82 -7.36 0.76
C THR A 324 -26.41 -8.44 1.75
N LEU A 325 -27.21 -8.68 2.80
CA LEU A 325 -26.98 -9.76 3.75
C LEU A 325 -27.06 -11.14 3.09
N ALA A 326 -28.02 -11.35 2.19
CA ALA A 326 -28.15 -12.58 1.41
C ALA A 326 -26.95 -12.79 0.47
N LEU A 327 -26.48 -11.74 -0.20
CA LEU A 327 -25.28 -11.78 -1.06
C LEU A 327 -24.03 -12.16 -0.26
N LEU A 328 -23.75 -11.45 0.85
CA LEU A 328 -22.61 -11.73 1.73
C LEU A 328 -22.72 -13.12 2.36
N GLY A 329 -23.92 -13.53 2.77
CA GLY A 329 -24.19 -14.86 3.31
C GLY A 329 -23.94 -15.95 2.28
N THR A 330 -24.35 -15.75 1.02
CA THR A 330 -24.08 -16.68 -0.08
C THR A 330 -22.58 -16.83 -0.30
N ALA A 331 -21.85 -15.73 -0.40
CA ALA A 331 -20.40 -15.73 -0.56
C ALA A 331 -19.71 -16.47 0.60
N ALA A 332 -20.11 -16.19 1.84
CA ALA A 332 -19.57 -16.84 3.03
C ALA A 332 -19.84 -18.35 3.04
N VAL A 333 -21.08 -18.78 2.75
CA VAL A 333 -21.46 -20.20 2.70
C VAL A 333 -20.64 -20.93 1.63
N LEU A 334 -20.55 -20.38 0.42
CA LEU A 334 -19.76 -20.98 -0.67
C LEU A 334 -18.28 -21.03 -0.33
N SER A 335 -17.73 -19.95 0.23
CA SER A 335 -16.32 -19.87 0.66
C SER A 335 -16.00 -20.91 1.75
N ILE A 336 -16.91 -21.16 2.69
CA ILE A 336 -16.75 -22.19 3.71
C ILE A 336 -16.81 -23.59 3.09
N ILE A 337 -17.82 -23.86 2.26
CA ILE A 337 -18.05 -25.17 1.62
C ILE A 337 -16.87 -25.56 0.72
N ILE A 338 -16.29 -24.60 0.00
CA ILE A 338 -15.20 -24.86 -0.95
C ILE A 338 -13.83 -24.71 -0.26
N GLY A 339 -13.65 -23.65 0.53
CA GLY A 339 -12.39 -23.26 1.13
C GLY A 339 -11.91 -24.21 2.23
N ILE A 340 -12.80 -24.72 3.09
CA ILE A 340 -12.39 -25.66 4.16
C ILE A 340 -11.85 -26.98 3.58
N PRO A 341 -12.57 -27.68 2.66
CA PRO A 341 -12.03 -28.91 2.07
C PRO A 341 -10.74 -28.67 1.28
N LEU A 342 -10.66 -27.58 0.52
CA LEU A 342 -9.46 -27.23 -0.24
C LEU A 342 -8.28 -26.95 0.69
N GLY A 343 -8.48 -26.20 1.77
CA GLY A 343 -7.48 -25.91 2.79
C GLY A 343 -6.98 -27.18 3.48
N LEU A 344 -7.88 -28.08 3.86
CA LEU A 344 -7.53 -29.37 4.45
C LEU A 344 -6.74 -30.26 3.47
N PHE A 345 -7.09 -30.23 2.19
CA PHE A 345 -6.37 -30.97 1.14
C PHE A 345 -4.95 -30.43 0.93
N CYS A 346 -4.79 -29.11 0.88
CA CYS A 346 -3.50 -28.43 0.81
C CYS A 346 -2.60 -28.74 2.00
N ALA A 347 -3.16 -28.79 3.21
CA ALA A 347 -2.41 -29.07 4.44
C ALA A 347 -1.71 -30.44 4.40
N ARG A 348 -2.28 -31.42 3.69
CA ARG A 348 -1.69 -32.78 3.56
C ARG A 348 -0.73 -32.92 2.38
N ARG A 349 -0.68 -31.97 1.44
CA ARG A 349 0.08 -32.09 0.19
C ARG A 349 0.85 -30.79 -0.12
N PRO A 350 2.14 -30.69 0.30
CA PRO A 350 2.96 -29.50 0.08
C PRO A 350 3.05 -29.06 -1.39
N ARG A 351 3.04 -30.02 -2.34
CA ARG A 351 3.05 -29.73 -3.78
C ARG A 351 1.78 -29.03 -4.26
N VAL A 352 0.62 -29.43 -3.74
CA VAL A 352 -0.66 -28.82 -4.10
C VAL A 352 -0.74 -27.41 -3.52
N TYR A 353 -0.30 -27.24 -2.27
CA TYR A 353 -0.20 -25.91 -1.65
C TYR A 353 0.73 -24.97 -2.43
N ALA A 354 1.87 -25.46 -2.93
CA ALA A 354 2.79 -24.65 -3.74
C ALA A 354 2.15 -24.11 -5.03
N VAL A 355 1.18 -24.83 -5.62
CA VAL A 355 0.45 -24.39 -6.82
C VAL A 355 -0.72 -23.46 -6.47
N ILE A 356 -1.45 -23.74 -5.39
CA ILE A 356 -2.62 -22.93 -5.00
C ILE A 356 -2.23 -21.59 -4.36
N ARG A 357 -1.11 -21.55 -3.64
CA ARG A 357 -0.59 -20.35 -2.98
C ARG A 357 -0.51 -19.13 -3.92
N PRO A 358 0.17 -19.19 -5.09
CA PRO A 358 0.22 -18.03 -5.99
C PRO A 358 -1.15 -17.62 -6.55
N ILE A 359 -2.10 -18.56 -6.69
CA ILE A 359 -3.48 -18.24 -7.12
C ILE A 359 -4.19 -17.43 -6.03
N MET A 360 -4.06 -17.83 -4.77
CA MET A 360 -4.63 -17.08 -3.64
C MET A 360 -3.96 -15.70 -3.49
N ASP A 361 -2.64 -15.64 -3.62
CA ASP A 361 -1.90 -14.37 -3.58
C ASP A 361 -2.38 -13.43 -4.71
N PHE A 362 -2.64 -13.96 -5.90
CA PHE A 362 -3.18 -13.21 -7.04
C PHE A 362 -4.62 -12.72 -6.79
N MET A 363 -5.50 -13.58 -6.27
CA MET A 363 -6.87 -13.21 -5.93
C MET A 363 -6.93 -12.11 -4.84
N GLN A 364 -5.98 -12.09 -3.91
CA GLN A 364 -5.95 -11.11 -2.82
C GLN A 364 -5.28 -9.78 -3.19
N THR A 365 -4.40 -9.76 -4.20
CA THR A 365 -3.61 -8.58 -4.56
C THR A 365 -4.17 -7.83 -5.77
N MET A 366 -5.00 -8.48 -6.59
CA MET A 366 -5.62 -7.81 -7.73
C MET A 366 -6.74 -6.86 -7.32
N PRO A 367 -6.81 -5.65 -7.91
CA PRO A 367 -7.94 -4.76 -7.72
C PRO A 367 -9.26 -5.39 -8.20
N ALA A 368 -10.32 -5.23 -7.42
CA ALA A 368 -11.63 -5.83 -7.70
C ALA A 368 -12.18 -5.49 -9.10
N PHE A 369 -11.94 -4.28 -9.61
CA PHE A 369 -12.41 -3.87 -10.95
C PHE A 369 -11.80 -4.70 -12.08
N VAL A 370 -10.52 -5.07 -11.96
CA VAL A 370 -9.84 -5.92 -12.96
C VAL A 370 -10.44 -7.32 -12.95
N PHE A 371 -10.81 -7.82 -11.77
CA PHE A 371 -11.46 -9.11 -11.59
C PHE A 371 -12.92 -9.14 -12.07
N MET A 372 -13.62 -8.01 -11.98
CA MET A 372 -15.03 -7.90 -12.38
C MET A 372 -15.26 -8.14 -13.87
N ILE A 373 -14.35 -7.68 -14.74
CA ILE A 373 -14.46 -7.81 -16.20
C ILE A 373 -14.60 -9.28 -16.63
N PRO A 374 -13.65 -10.19 -16.28
CA PRO A 374 -13.77 -11.59 -16.65
C PRO A 374 -14.91 -12.29 -15.89
N VAL A 375 -15.19 -11.93 -14.64
CA VAL A 375 -16.31 -12.52 -13.89
C VAL A 375 -17.64 -12.25 -14.56
N ILE A 376 -17.89 -11.02 -15.03
CA ILE A 376 -19.11 -10.71 -15.77
C ILE A 376 -19.15 -11.44 -17.11
N ALA A 377 -18.00 -11.59 -17.79
CA ALA A 377 -17.93 -12.34 -19.04
C ALA A 377 -18.27 -13.83 -18.85
N PHE A 378 -17.86 -14.45 -17.74
CA PHE A 378 -18.11 -15.87 -17.47
C PHE A 378 -19.46 -16.15 -16.80
N PHE A 379 -19.86 -15.34 -15.83
CA PHE A 379 -21.04 -15.58 -14.97
C PHE A 379 -22.24 -14.69 -15.33
N GLY A 380 -22.08 -13.80 -16.32
CA GLY A 380 -23.07 -12.83 -16.75
C GLY A 380 -23.16 -11.62 -15.81
N THR A 381 -24.09 -10.72 -16.12
CA THR A 381 -24.38 -9.57 -15.28
C THR A 381 -25.31 -9.95 -14.11
N GLY A 382 -25.19 -9.24 -12.99
CA GLY A 382 -26.12 -9.33 -11.87
C GLY A 382 -25.52 -9.95 -10.60
N LYS A 383 -26.40 -10.48 -9.75
CA LYS A 383 -26.09 -10.90 -8.38
C LYS A 383 -25.02 -12.01 -8.27
N PRO A 384 -24.97 -13.05 -9.13
CA PRO A 384 -23.94 -14.09 -9.04
C PRO A 384 -22.51 -13.57 -9.23
N ALA A 385 -22.30 -12.63 -10.14
CA ALA A 385 -20.99 -11.99 -10.34
C ALA A 385 -20.52 -11.23 -9.08
N ALA A 386 -21.45 -10.58 -8.38
CA ALA A 386 -21.15 -9.92 -7.12
C ALA A 386 -20.74 -10.93 -6.03
N VAL A 387 -21.42 -12.08 -5.95
CA VAL A 387 -21.09 -13.16 -4.99
C VAL A 387 -19.71 -13.76 -5.24
N VAL A 388 -19.27 -13.90 -6.49
CA VAL A 388 -17.93 -14.43 -6.82
C VAL A 388 -16.82 -13.43 -6.47
N THR A 389 -17.12 -12.14 -6.55
CA THR A 389 -16.14 -11.05 -6.32
C THR A 389 -15.98 -10.70 -4.84
N THR A 390 -17.02 -10.92 -4.04
CA THR A 390 -17.07 -10.58 -2.61
C THR A 390 -16.58 -11.76 -1.78
#